data_AF-G5ECJ2-F1
#
_entry.id   AF-G5ECJ2-F1
#
_cell.length_a   1.000
_cell.length_b   1.000
_cell.length_c   1.000
_cell.angle_alpha   90.00
_cell.angle_beta   90.00
_cell.angle_gamma   90.00
#
_symmetry.space_group_name_H-M   'P 1'
#
loop_
_entity.id
_entity.type
_entity.pdbx_description
1 polymer ?
#
loop_
_entity_poly.entity_id
_entity_poly.type
_entity_poly.pdbx_seq_one_letter_code
_entity_poly.pdbx_strand_id
1 'polypeptide(L)'
;MWSINLTVHIILLVTFSVSHVVTTAVTKATGETTVRGAGQDLGDVSSSFFYETTTATICADDPNIGCTQYISLCSNAKYSPFLQEFCPMTCGFCAEETTTASTCADDPNTDCTQYTFLCSNAKYTPLLQQFCAKTCGFCGSGSTAAPVACVDTSTQCAYWNKNGFCSSIYYDCATKKEFCAKTCNFCSITC
;
A
#
# COMPACT_ATOMS: atom_id res chain seq x y z
N MET A 1 34.24 -24.96 -60.69
CA MET A 1 33.72 -26.20 -60.09
C MET A 1 34.88 -26.94 -59.45
N TRP A 2 34.94 -26.92 -58.12
CA TRP A 2 35.72 -27.81 -57.28
C TRP A 2 35.10 -27.71 -55.89
N SER A 3 34.72 -28.86 -55.37
CA SER A 3 33.89 -29.03 -54.20
C SER A 3 34.69 -29.74 -53.11
N ILE A 4 34.28 -29.51 -51.86
CA ILE A 4 34.44 -30.35 -50.67
C ILE A 4 35.78 -30.26 -49.92
N ASN A 5 35.74 -29.62 -48.76
CA ASN A 5 36.26 -30.21 -47.52
C ASN A 5 35.58 -29.55 -46.30
N LEU A 6 34.47 -30.14 -45.86
CA LEU A 6 33.64 -29.71 -44.72
C LEU A 6 33.40 -30.93 -43.81
N THR A 7 34.42 -31.42 -43.07
CA THR A 7 34.16 -32.44 -42.03
C THR A 7 35.21 -32.53 -40.90
N VAL A 8 36.06 -31.53 -40.65
CA VAL A 8 37.06 -31.64 -39.56
C VAL A 8 37.07 -30.41 -38.68
N HIS A 9 35.94 -30.07 -38.06
CA HIS A 9 35.89 -29.10 -36.95
C HIS A 9 34.74 -29.39 -35.95
N ILE A 10 34.32 -30.66 -35.85
CA ILE A 10 33.42 -31.15 -34.77
C ILE A 10 34.27 -31.98 -33.81
N ILE A 11 35.24 -31.36 -33.13
CA ILE A 11 35.82 -31.87 -31.88
C ILE A 11 36.31 -30.65 -31.08
N LEU A 12 35.38 -29.81 -30.60
CA LEU A 12 35.66 -28.88 -29.51
C LEU A 12 34.65 -29.14 -28.39
N LEU A 13 35.18 -29.88 -27.43
CA LEU A 13 34.69 -30.25 -26.13
C LEU A 13 34.17 -29.02 -25.35
N VAL A 14 32.87 -28.93 -25.13
CA VAL A 14 32.28 -28.11 -24.05
C VAL A 14 31.12 -28.89 -23.42
N THR A 15 31.44 -29.96 -22.70
CA THR A 15 30.55 -30.55 -21.70
C THR A 15 31.10 -30.20 -20.34
N PHE A 16 30.85 -28.97 -19.90
CA PHE A 16 31.13 -28.54 -18.53
C PHE A 16 29.91 -28.88 -17.68
N SER A 17 30.02 -29.97 -16.94
CA SER A 17 29.00 -30.52 -16.06
C SER A 17 28.76 -29.59 -14.88
N VAL A 18 27.59 -28.95 -14.82
CA VAL A 18 27.08 -28.26 -13.63
C VAL A 18 26.24 -29.26 -12.84
N SER A 19 26.76 -29.75 -11.71
CA SER A 19 25.98 -30.47 -10.70
C SER A 19 26.59 -30.27 -9.31
N HIS A 20 26.33 -29.13 -8.69
CA HIS A 20 26.39 -28.98 -7.23
C HIS A 20 25.26 -28.03 -6.83
N VAL A 21 24.10 -28.58 -6.50
CA VAL A 21 23.15 -27.88 -5.63
C VAL A 21 22.88 -28.78 -4.44
N VAL A 22 23.15 -28.20 -3.28
CA VAL A 22 23.06 -28.78 -1.95
C VAL A 22 21.60 -29.03 -1.62
N THR A 23 21.26 -30.28 -1.31
CA THR A 23 19.96 -30.68 -0.78
C THR A 23 19.90 -30.31 0.71
N THR A 24 19.48 -29.10 1.05
CA THR A 24 19.08 -28.78 2.43
C THR A 24 17.68 -29.31 2.69
N ALA A 25 17.61 -30.27 3.61
CA ALA A 25 16.39 -30.84 4.14
C ALA A 25 15.51 -29.77 4.81
N VAL A 26 14.33 -29.52 4.26
CA VAL A 26 13.20 -28.95 4.99
C VAL A 26 12.34 -30.12 5.44
N THR A 27 12.45 -30.46 6.72
CA THR A 27 11.51 -31.31 7.43
C THR A 27 10.20 -30.54 7.59
N LYS A 28 9.26 -30.77 6.67
CA LYS A 28 7.90 -30.23 6.79
C LYS A 28 7.14 -31.07 7.81
N ALA A 29 6.82 -30.46 8.94
CA ALA A 29 5.97 -31.00 9.98
C ALA A 29 4.59 -31.33 9.41
N THR A 30 4.17 -32.58 9.62
CA THR A 30 2.85 -33.11 9.32
C THR A 30 1.85 -32.57 10.36
N GLY A 31 1.11 -31.53 9.99
CA GLY A 31 -0.10 -31.10 10.68
C GLY A 31 -1.31 -31.75 10.03
N GLU A 32 -1.74 -32.88 10.60
CA GLU A 32 -2.95 -33.62 10.22
C GLU A 32 -4.16 -32.88 10.78
N THR A 33 -4.94 -32.21 9.93
CA THR A 33 -6.23 -31.63 10.30
C THR A 33 -7.31 -32.22 9.41
N THR A 34 -8.04 -33.16 10.00
CA THR A 34 -9.19 -33.87 9.44
C THR A 34 -10.38 -32.91 9.37
N VAL A 35 -10.63 -32.31 8.20
CA VAL A 35 -11.90 -31.61 7.94
C VAL A 35 -12.84 -32.55 7.21
N ARG A 36 -13.89 -32.92 7.92
CA ARG A 36 -14.99 -33.76 7.48
C ARG A 36 -15.98 -32.84 6.75
N GLY A 37 -16.08 -32.95 5.44
CA GLY A 37 -17.03 -32.18 4.63
C GLY A 37 -17.24 -32.84 3.28
N ALA A 38 -18.41 -33.47 3.12
CA ALA A 38 -18.88 -34.03 1.85
C ALA A 38 -19.52 -32.93 1.00
N GLY A 39 -19.27 -32.96 -0.30
CA GLY A 39 -19.85 -32.04 -1.28
C GLY A 39 -18.99 -31.93 -2.53
N GLN A 40 -19.02 -32.98 -3.36
CA GLN A 40 -18.41 -33.00 -4.68
C GLN A 40 -19.29 -32.19 -5.63
N ASP A 41 -18.76 -31.09 -6.17
CA ASP A 41 -19.17 -30.59 -7.48
C ASP A 41 -17.91 -30.21 -8.28
N LEU A 42 -17.76 -30.87 -9.42
CA LEU A 42 -16.55 -30.90 -10.24
C LEU A 42 -16.64 -29.80 -11.29
N GLY A 43 -16.22 -28.59 -10.90
CA GLY A 43 -16.05 -27.44 -11.80
C GLY A 43 -14.62 -27.30 -12.30
N ASP A 44 -14.44 -27.54 -13.59
CA ASP A 44 -13.48 -26.98 -14.55
C ASP A 44 -12.12 -26.45 -14.04
N VAL A 45 -11.06 -27.15 -14.45
CA VAL A 45 -9.67 -26.69 -14.41
C VAL A 45 -9.33 -25.95 -15.70
N SER A 46 -9.57 -24.64 -15.74
CA SER A 46 -8.99 -23.79 -16.78
C SER A 46 -7.96 -22.82 -16.20
N SER A 47 -6.72 -23.27 -16.36
CA SER A 47 -5.46 -22.56 -16.24
C SER A 47 -5.51 -21.15 -16.84
N SER A 48 -5.30 -20.14 -16.00
CA SER A 48 -4.50 -18.98 -16.40
C SER A 48 -3.75 -18.47 -15.19
N PHE A 49 -2.50 -18.89 -15.15
CA PHE A 49 -1.47 -18.55 -14.18
C PHE A 49 -1.07 -17.09 -14.42
N PHE A 50 -1.88 -16.14 -13.96
CA PHE A 50 -1.48 -14.74 -13.91
C PHE A 50 -0.65 -14.55 -12.65
N TYR A 51 0.61 -14.17 -12.84
CA TYR A 51 1.40 -13.56 -11.78
C TYR A 51 0.71 -12.22 -11.47
N GLU A 52 -0.19 -12.24 -10.50
CA GLU A 52 -0.82 -11.02 -10.03
C GLU A 52 0.24 -10.25 -9.26
N THR A 53 0.92 -9.37 -9.99
CA THR A 53 1.69 -8.29 -9.37
C THR A 53 0.65 -7.37 -8.79
N THR A 54 0.23 -7.67 -7.56
CA THR A 54 -0.63 -6.82 -6.75
C THR A 54 0.20 -5.60 -6.35
N THR A 55 0.52 -4.73 -7.30
CA THR A 55 0.68 -3.32 -7.00
C THR A 55 -0.69 -2.88 -6.52
N ALA A 56 -0.90 -2.93 -5.21
CA ALA A 56 -2.04 -2.33 -4.56
C ALA A 56 -2.14 -0.92 -5.13
N THR A 57 -3.13 -0.69 -6.00
CA THR A 57 -3.46 0.64 -6.47
C THR A 57 -3.81 1.40 -5.21
N ILE A 58 -2.90 2.26 -4.77
CA ILE A 58 -3.11 3.13 -3.62
C ILE A 58 -4.39 3.89 -3.95
N CYS A 59 -5.43 3.64 -3.18
CA CYS A 59 -6.69 4.30 -3.43
C CYS A 59 -6.53 5.75 -2.97
N ALA A 60 -6.27 6.63 -3.94
CA ALA A 60 -5.99 8.03 -3.73
C ALA A 60 -6.57 8.83 -4.89
N ASP A 61 -7.01 10.06 -4.60
CA ASP A 61 -7.43 10.99 -5.64
C ASP A 61 -6.22 11.51 -6.43
N ASP A 62 -6.38 11.70 -7.74
CA ASP A 62 -5.38 12.34 -8.58
C ASP A 62 -5.27 13.83 -8.19
N PRO A 63 -4.08 14.32 -7.80
CA PRO A 63 -3.91 15.70 -7.34
C PRO A 63 -4.16 16.75 -8.43
N ASN A 64 -4.19 16.37 -9.71
CA ASN A 64 -4.47 17.26 -10.83
C ASN A 64 -5.97 17.36 -11.15
N ILE A 65 -6.80 16.51 -10.53
CA ILE A 65 -8.25 16.52 -10.69
C ILE A 65 -8.87 17.15 -9.45
N GLY A 66 -9.68 18.20 -9.64
CA GLY A 66 -10.41 18.86 -8.55
C GLY A 66 -11.59 18.01 -8.03
N CYS A 67 -11.30 16.84 -7.46
CA CYS A 67 -12.29 15.81 -7.12
C CYS A 67 -13.45 16.32 -6.27
N THR A 68 -13.19 17.21 -5.30
CA THR A 68 -14.22 17.81 -4.44
C THR A 68 -15.32 18.55 -5.21
N GLN A 69 -15.02 19.07 -6.41
CA GLN A 69 -16.01 19.74 -7.27
C GLN A 69 -16.97 18.75 -7.93
N TYR A 70 -16.54 17.49 -8.07
CA TYR A 70 -17.28 16.44 -8.77
C TYR A 70 -17.96 15.45 -7.81
N ILE A 71 -17.94 15.71 -6.51
CA ILE A 71 -18.52 14.82 -5.48
C ILE A 71 -20.00 14.49 -5.74
N SER A 72 -20.77 15.44 -6.28
CA SER A 72 -22.18 15.25 -6.63
C SER A 72 -22.40 14.36 -7.87
N LEU A 73 -21.32 14.11 -8.64
CA LEU A 73 -21.34 13.33 -9.87
C LEU A 73 -20.79 11.92 -9.67
N CYS A 74 -20.36 11.54 -8.47
CA CYS A 74 -19.81 10.21 -8.19
C CYS A 74 -20.76 9.09 -8.64
N SER A 75 -22.05 9.19 -8.33
CA SER A 75 -23.05 8.21 -8.76
C SER A 75 -23.62 8.46 -10.15
N ASN A 76 -23.16 9.49 -10.87
CA ASN A 76 -23.63 9.79 -12.22
C ASN A 76 -22.98 8.84 -13.21
N ALA A 77 -23.79 8.02 -13.90
CA ALA A 77 -23.29 7.00 -14.82
C ALA A 77 -22.36 7.52 -15.94
N LYS A 78 -22.50 8.79 -16.34
CA LYS A 78 -21.64 9.40 -17.38
C LYS A 78 -20.24 9.70 -16.86
N TYR A 79 -20.12 10.10 -15.59
CA TYR A 79 -18.86 10.56 -15.00
C TYR A 79 -18.22 9.51 -14.07
N SER A 80 -19.02 8.55 -13.58
CA SER A 80 -18.59 7.48 -12.67
C SER A 80 -17.32 6.75 -13.10
N PRO A 81 -17.11 6.31 -14.37
CA PRO A 81 -15.86 5.64 -14.74
C PRO A 81 -14.63 6.56 -14.59
N PHE A 82 -14.74 7.83 -15.00
CA PHE A 82 -13.68 8.81 -14.82
C PHE A 82 -13.42 9.09 -13.33
N LEU A 83 -14.47 9.24 -12.53
CA LEU A 83 -14.33 9.52 -11.10
C LEU A 83 -13.86 8.29 -10.31
N GLN A 84 -14.12 7.08 -10.80
CA GLN A 84 -13.55 5.86 -10.23
C GLN A 84 -12.06 5.74 -10.49
N GLU A 85 -11.58 6.22 -11.64
CA GLU A 85 -10.16 6.18 -11.98
C GLU A 85 -9.37 7.31 -11.30
N PHE A 86 -9.90 8.54 -11.30
CA PHE A 86 -9.17 9.72 -10.85
C PHE A 86 -9.59 10.25 -9.48
N CYS A 87 -10.78 9.90 -8.99
CA CYS A 87 -11.31 10.38 -7.71
C CYS A 87 -11.86 9.25 -6.82
N PRO A 88 -11.21 8.07 -6.73
CA PRO A 88 -11.80 6.95 -6.03
C PRO A 88 -11.97 7.20 -4.54
N MET A 89 -11.12 8.03 -3.92
CA MET A 89 -11.25 8.37 -2.49
C MET A 89 -12.40 9.36 -2.29
N THR A 90 -12.42 10.48 -3.01
CA THR A 90 -13.49 11.48 -2.90
C THR A 90 -14.87 10.85 -3.17
N CYS A 91 -14.96 9.92 -4.12
CA CYS A 91 -16.21 9.25 -4.45
C CYS A 91 -16.51 7.98 -3.65
N GLY A 92 -15.61 7.54 -2.77
CA GLY A 92 -15.79 6.32 -1.98
C GLY A 92 -15.80 5.04 -2.83
N PHE A 93 -15.13 5.04 -3.99
CA PHE A 93 -14.94 3.87 -4.83
C PHE A 93 -13.76 2.99 -4.39
N CYS A 94 -12.97 3.46 -3.43
CA CYS A 94 -12.07 2.59 -2.71
C CYS A 94 -12.88 1.47 -2.11
N ALA A 95 -12.84 0.31 -2.73
CA ALA A 95 -13.21 -0.90 -2.06
C ALA A 95 -12.33 -0.95 -0.81
N GLU A 96 -12.95 -0.97 0.36
CA GLU A 96 -12.35 -1.68 1.47
C GLU A 96 -12.19 -3.11 0.94
N GLU A 97 -11.05 -3.39 0.28
CA GLU A 97 -10.47 -4.72 0.24
C GLU A 97 -10.69 -5.22 1.65
N THR A 98 -11.66 -6.14 1.80
CA THR A 98 -12.17 -6.61 3.08
C THR A 98 -10.95 -7.13 3.79
N THR A 99 -10.33 -6.26 4.58
CA THR A 99 -8.95 -6.43 5.00
C THR A 99 -9.13 -7.42 6.11
N THR A 100 -9.01 -8.70 5.73
CA THR A 100 -9.39 -9.88 6.48
C THR A 100 -9.13 -9.59 7.94
N ALA A 101 -10.22 -9.25 8.65
CA ALA A 101 -10.25 -8.62 9.96
C ALA A 101 -8.86 -8.27 10.48
N SER A 102 -8.34 -7.08 10.13
CA SER A 102 -6.97 -6.62 10.44
C SER A 102 -6.46 -7.29 11.71
N THR A 103 -5.78 -8.42 11.57
CA THR A 103 -5.09 -9.00 12.70
C THR A 103 -4.10 -7.92 13.02
N CYS A 104 -4.11 -7.44 14.27
CA CYS A 104 -3.10 -6.52 14.73
C CYS A 104 -1.72 -7.16 14.50
N ALA A 105 -1.12 -6.84 13.36
CA ALA A 105 0.05 -7.49 12.85
C ALA A 105 0.69 -6.53 11.86
N ASP A 106 2.01 -6.64 11.76
CA ASP A 106 2.76 -5.96 10.73
C ASP A 106 2.74 -6.81 9.47
N ASP A 107 2.77 -6.15 8.32
CA ASP A 107 2.92 -6.78 7.02
C ASP A 107 4.28 -7.51 6.98
N PRO A 108 4.31 -8.82 6.64
CA PRO A 108 5.53 -9.62 6.69
C PRO A 108 6.57 -9.20 5.65
N ASN A 109 6.20 -8.41 4.64
CA ASN A 109 7.10 -7.92 3.60
C ASN A 109 7.62 -6.50 3.89
N THR A 110 7.22 -5.90 5.01
CA THR A 110 7.57 -4.55 5.41
C THR A 110 8.45 -4.58 6.66
N ASP A 111 9.66 -4.03 6.58
CA ASP A 111 10.53 -3.88 7.75
C ASP A 111 10.10 -2.69 8.62
N CYS A 112 9.06 -2.90 9.41
CA CYS A 112 8.45 -1.86 10.23
C CYS A 112 9.38 -1.28 11.30
N THR A 113 10.43 -2.01 11.71
CA THR A 113 11.40 -1.52 12.71
C THR A 113 12.12 -0.26 12.23
N GLN A 114 12.36 -0.16 10.93
CA GLN A 114 12.97 1.00 10.28
C GLN A 114 12.07 2.22 10.28
N TYR A 115 10.75 2.07 10.35
CA TYR A 115 9.79 3.17 10.25
C TYR A 115 9.20 3.61 11.59
N THR A 116 9.71 3.07 12.70
CA THR A 116 9.27 3.41 14.07
C THR A 116 9.30 4.92 14.35
N PHE A 117 10.30 5.63 13.81
CA PHE A 117 10.42 7.09 13.95
C PHE A 117 9.33 7.87 13.20
N LEU A 118 8.63 7.24 12.25
CA LEU A 118 7.53 7.82 11.48
C LEU A 118 6.16 7.48 12.07
N CYS A 119 6.06 6.59 13.07
CA CYS A 119 4.77 6.18 13.64
C CYS A 119 3.96 7.35 14.22
N SER A 120 4.63 8.41 14.68
CA SER A 120 4.00 9.64 15.18
C SER A 120 3.85 10.74 14.12
N ASN A 121 4.31 10.50 12.89
CA ASN A 121 4.21 11.45 11.79
C ASN A 121 2.92 11.20 11.02
N ALA A 122 1.98 12.15 11.09
CA ALA A 122 0.63 11.95 10.57
C ALA A 122 0.57 11.78 9.04
N LYS A 123 1.52 12.35 8.30
CA LYS A 123 1.72 12.07 6.87
C LYS A 123 1.91 10.57 6.58
N TYR A 124 2.58 9.84 7.45
CA TYR A 124 2.87 8.41 7.26
C TYR A 124 1.93 7.50 8.06
N THR A 125 1.18 8.03 9.02
CA THR A 125 0.21 7.27 9.83
C THR A 125 -0.72 6.37 9.01
N PRO A 126 -1.39 6.79 7.91
CA PRO A 126 -2.28 5.88 7.18
C PRO A 126 -1.53 4.69 6.59
N LEU A 127 -0.33 4.91 6.04
CA LEU A 127 0.53 3.86 5.50
C LEU A 127 1.02 2.92 6.62
N LEU A 128 1.50 3.47 7.72
CA LEU A 128 2.01 2.69 8.84
C LEU A 128 0.90 2.00 9.63
N GLN A 129 -0.33 2.51 9.61
CA GLN A 129 -1.48 1.82 10.16
C GLN A 129 -1.89 0.62 9.31
N GLN A 130 -1.69 0.69 8.00
CA GLN A 130 -1.95 -0.42 7.09
C GLN A 130 -0.86 -1.50 7.17
N PHE A 131 0.42 -1.10 7.11
CA PHE A 131 1.54 -2.04 6.98
C PHE A 131 2.27 -2.33 8.29
N CYS A 132 2.18 -1.45 9.28
CA CYS A 132 2.96 -1.51 10.52
C CYS A 132 2.09 -1.31 11.77
N ALA A 133 0.85 -1.80 11.72
CA ALA A 133 -0.15 -1.58 12.77
C ALA A 133 0.36 -1.96 14.16
N LYS A 134 1.08 -3.07 14.26
CA LYS A 134 1.58 -3.60 15.53
C LYS A 134 2.84 -2.87 15.98
N THR A 135 3.82 -2.69 15.09
CA THR A 135 5.07 -1.98 15.40
C THR A 135 4.79 -0.54 15.83
N CYS A 136 3.85 0.14 15.19
CA CYS A 136 3.44 1.50 15.58
C CYS A 136 2.39 1.54 16.71
N GLY A 137 1.92 0.39 17.20
CA GLY A 137 1.01 0.32 18.34
C GLY A 137 -0.43 0.77 18.05
N PHE A 138 -0.87 0.74 16.79
CA PHE A 138 -2.22 1.13 16.37
C PHE A 138 -3.30 0.10 16.69
N CYS A 139 -2.93 -1.01 17.33
CA CYS A 139 -3.81 -2.14 17.59
C CYS A 139 -4.71 -2.05 18.83
N GLY A 140 -4.81 -0.89 19.47
CA GLY A 140 -5.78 -0.66 20.53
C GLY A 140 -7.11 -0.23 19.94
N SER A 141 -8.20 -0.92 20.32
CA SER A 141 -9.62 -0.62 20.04
C SER A 141 -9.89 0.70 19.31
N GLY A 142 -9.96 0.60 17.98
CA GLY A 142 -10.36 1.66 17.09
C GLY A 142 -9.29 2.75 16.97
N SER A 143 -8.82 2.95 15.75
CA SER A 143 -8.23 4.20 15.27
C SER A 143 -9.25 5.34 15.39
N THR A 144 -9.67 5.64 16.61
CA THR A 144 -10.13 6.97 16.95
C THR A 144 -8.87 7.80 16.77
N ALA A 145 -8.82 8.57 15.68
CA ALA A 145 -7.80 9.59 15.47
C ALA A 145 -7.53 10.23 16.84
N ALA A 146 -6.39 9.87 17.46
CA ALA A 146 -6.08 10.35 18.79
C ALA A 146 -6.23 11.86 18.69
N PRO A 147 -7.03 12.51 19.56
CA PRO A 147 -7.37 13.90 19.38
C PRO A 147 -6.07 14.65 19.18
N VAL A 148 -5.85 15.17 17.97
CA VAL A 148 -4.61 15.86 17.61
C VAL A 148 -4.46 16.92 18.67
N ALA A 149 -3.51 16.71 19.58
CA ALA A 149 -3.31 17.61 20.69
C ALA A 149 -3.12 18.99 20.05
N CYS A 150 -3.79 20.00 20.58
CA CYS A 150 -3.60 21.36 20.14
C CYS A 150 -2.15 21.76 20.46
N VAL A 151 -1.19 21.41 19.60
CA VAL A 151 0.25 21.63 19.73
C VAL A 151 0.85 21.82 18.35
N ASP A 152 1.97 22.53 18.29
CA ASP A 152 2.79 22.56 17.09
C ASP A 152 3.72 21.35 17.13
N THR A 153 3.64 20.49 16.12
CA THR A 153 4.49 19.30 16.00
C THR A 153 5.78 19.63 15.26
N SER A 154 5.76 20.66 14.41
CA SER A 154 6.94 21.16 13.70
C SER A 154 7.61 22.32 14.44
N THR A 155 8.93 22.28 14.54
CA THR A 155 9.74 23.41 15.03
C THR A 155 9.75 24.59 14.05
N GLN A 156 9.30 24.39 12.81
CA GLN A 156 9.30 25.39 11.75
C GLN A 156 8.02 26.23 11.69
N CYS A 157 7.04 26.00 12.58
CA CYS A 157 5.73 26.65 12.50
C CYS A 157 5.79 28.18 12.48
N ALA A 158 6.65 28.80 13.29
CA ALA A 158 6.81 30.26 13.28
C ALA A 158 7.31 30.78 11.92
N TYR A 159 8.28 30.08 11.32
CA TYR A 159 8.80 30.43 9.99
C TYR A 159 7.74 30.19 8.91
N TRP A 160 7.05 29.06 8.94
CA TRP A 160 6.00 28.72 7.98
C TRP A 160 4.81 29.67 8.04
N ASN A 161 4.34 30.03 9.24
CA ASN A 161 3.27 31.01 9.41
C ASN A 161 3.65 32.37 8.81
N LYS A 162 4.87 32.86 9.08
CA LYS A 162 5.38 34.10 8.47
C LYS A 162 5.42 34.04 6.94
N ASN A 163 5.64 32.85 6.37
CA ASN A 163 5.64 32.61 4.93
C ASN A 163 4.27 32.18 4.37
N GLY A 164 3.19 32.34 5.14
CA GLY A 164 1.82 32.15 4.65
C GLY A 164 1.27 30.73 4.74
N PHE A 165 1.95 29.80 5.42
CA PHE A 165 1.48 28.41 5.56
C PHE A 165 0.05 28.30 6.08
N CYS A 166 -0.28 28.99 7.18
CA CYS A 166 -1.59 28.90 7.82
C CYS A 166 -2.74 29.41 6.94
N SER A 167 -2.46 30.38 6.06
CA SER A 167 -3.45 30.99 5.17
C SER A 167 -3.38 30.49 3.72
N SER A 168 -2.45 29.57 3.41
CA SER A 168 -2.23 29.04 2.07
C SER A 168 -3.44 28.22 1.59
N ILE A 169 -3.80 28.31 0.31
CA ILE A 169 -4.79 27.39 -0.30
C ILE A 169 -4.15 26.07 -0.76
N TYR A 170 -2.82 26.00 -0.80
CA TYR A 170 -2.08 24.81 -1.27
C TYR A 170 -2.04 23.69 -0.24
N TYR A 171 -2.16 24.02 1.04
CA TYR A 171 -2.25 23.04 2.12
C TYR A 171 -3.68 23.02 2.62
N ASP A 172 -4.25 21.81 2.74
CA ASP A 172 -5.56 21.65 3.30
C ASP A 172 -5.57 21.95 4.81
N CYS A 173 -6.78 22.02 5.37
CA CYS A 173 -6.96 22.32 6.78
C CYS A 173 -6.29 21.26 7.68
N ALA A 174 -6.40 19.98 7.29
CA ALA A 174 -5.85 18.86 8.05
C ALA A 174 -4.33 18.95 8.18
N THR A 175 -3.62 19.20 7.06
CA THR A 175 -2.16 19.38 7.01
C THR A 175 -1.71 20.55 7.88
N LYS A 176 -2.43 21.68 7.82
CA LYS A 176 -2.11 22.85 8.66
C LYS A 176 -2.26 22.56 10.14
N LYS A 177 -3.34 21.86 10.51
CA LYS A 177 -3.63 21.46 11.89
C LYS A 177 -2.65 20.39 12.37
N GLU A 178 -2.25 19.47 11.51
CA GLU A 178 -1.26 18.44 11.82
C GLU A 178 0.08 19.03 12.25
N PHE A 179 0.61 19.98 11.46
CA PHE A 179 1.95 20.51 11.71
C PHE A 179 1.96 21.64 12.74
N CYS A 180 1.00 22.55 12.65
CA CYS A 180 1.04 23.84 13.33
C CYS A 180 -0.31 24.24 13.93
N ALA A 181 -1.02 23.30 14.60
CA ALA A 181 -2.34 23.56 15.16
C ALA A 181 -2.38 24.81 16.06
N LYS A 182 -1.38 25.03 16.91
CA LYS A 182 -1.33 26.21 17.79
C LYS A 182 -0.97 27.45 17.00
N THR A 183 0.14 27.41 16.26
CA THR A 183 0.64 28.57 15.53
C THR A 183 -0.37 29.08 14.49
N CYS A 184 -1.11 28.19 13.83
CA CYS A 184 -2.16 28.55 12.89
C CYS A 184 -3.50 28.87 13.55
N ASN A 185 -3.65 28.68 14.86
CA ASN A 185 -4.93 28.77 15.60
C ASN A 185 -6.01 27.79 15.11
N PHE A 186 -5.61 26.58 14.69
CA PHE A 186 -6.50 25.56 14.14
C PHE A 186 -7.01 24.56 15.19
N CYS A 187 -6.64 24.74 16.45
CA CYS A 187 -7.03 23.84 17.54
C CYS A 187 -8.55 23.64 17.67
N SER A 188 -9.31 24.71 17.46
CA SER A 188 -10.77 24.70 17.52
C SER A 188 -11.43 24.72 16.13
N ILE A 189 -10.64 24.61 15.07
CA ILE A 189 -11.16 24.55 13.69
C ILE A 189 -11.46 23.09 13.36
N THR A 190 -12.69 22.83 12.94
CA THR A 190 -13.04 21.55 12.32
C THR A 190 -12.61 21.62 10.86
N CYS A 191 -11.58 20.83 10.56
CA CYS A 191 -11.34 20.30 9.23
C CYS A 191 -12.23 19.04 9.12
#